data_AF-A0A2S8AFF2-F1
#
_entry.id   AF-A0A2S8AFF2-F1
#
_cell.length_a   1.000
_cell.length_b   1.000
_cell.length_c   1.000
_cell.angle_alpha   90.00
_cell.angle_beta   90.00
_cell.angle_gamma   90.00
#
_symmetry.space_group_name_H-M   'P 1'
#
loop_
_entity.id
_entity.type
_entity.pdbx_description
1 polymer ?
#
loop_
_entity_poly.entity_id
_entity_poly.type
_entity_poly.pdbx_seq_one_letter_code
_entity_poly.pdbx_strand_id
1 'polypeptide(L)'
;MKKNSIKILLWTVLIIVLLLIYFYSSWFGYKKWQYRRDTRGNKEESIERGVFVKDLVCKEFFEKEISIKKFKAYIERGYKYGYFSENTTRVLDGFNFPYQISVDQLDISNDIYFSIDYNRSKGLIDNNNLITSHFVIYLKEPTFKDTLFVDIIYNNIDTIGIIKVFDK
;
A
#
# COMPACT_ATOMS: atom_id res chain seq x y z
N MET A 1 30.88 48.60 -8.45
CA MET A 1 30.75 47.15 -8.70
C MET A 1 30.69 46.90 -10.19
N LYS A 2 31.54 45.99 -10.73
CA LYS A 2 31.54 45.68 -12.17
C LYS A 2 30.18 45.09 -12.56
N LYS A 3 29.62 45.47 -13.72
CA LYS A 3 28.31 44.97 -14.22
C LYS A 3 28.17 43.44 -14.17
N ASN A 4 29.30 42.72 -14.25
CA ASN A 4 29.35 41.26 -14.14
C ASN A 4 29.07 40.74 -12.73
N SER A 5 29.47 41.46 -11.67
CA SER A 5 29.21 41.08 -10.28
C SER A 5 27.72 41.14 -9.93
N ILE A 6 26.99 42.11 -10.49
CA ILE A 6 25.53 42.25 -10.30
C ILE A 6 24.79 41.10 -11.01
N LYS A 7 25.22 40.73 -12.22
CA LYS A 7 24.65 39.59 -12.95
C LYS A 7 24.85 38.28 -12.20
N ILE A 8 26.03 38.04 -11.66
CA ILE A 8 26.33 36.84 -10.86
C ILE A 8 25.42 36.78 -9.63
N LEU A 9 25.29 37.88 -8.88
CA LEU A 9 24.41 37.95 -7.71
C LEU A 9 22.95 37.62 -8.07
N LEU A 10 22.43 38.21 -9.15
CA LEU A 10 21.06 37.94 -9.61
C LEU A 10 20.84 36.47 -9.99
N TRP A 11 21.81 35.85 -10.66
CA TRP A 11 21.76 34.42 -10.97
C TRP A 11 21.81 33.54 -9.70
N THR A 12 22.64 33.89 -8.72
CA THR A 12 22.70 33.17 -7.45
C THR A 12 21.37 33.26 -6.70
N VAL A 13 20.77 34.45 -6.63
CA VAL A 13 19.45 34.64 -6.00
C VAL A 13 18.38 33.84 -6.73
N LEU A 14 18.37 33.86 -8.07
CA LEU A 14 17.42 33.09 -8.87
C LEU A 14 17.53 31.58 -8.61
N ILE A 15 18.76 31.05 -8.57
CA ILE A 15 19.00 29.62 -8.28
C ILE A 15 18.50 29.27 -6.87
N ILE A 16 18.77 30.10 -5.87
CA ILE A 16 18.28 29.88 -4.50
C ILE A 16 16.74 29.87 -4.47
N VAL A 17 16.09 30.82 -5.14
CA VAL A 17 14.62 30.88 -5.21
C VAL A 17 14.05 29.64 -5.89
N LEU A 18 14.65 29.18 -6.99
CA LEU A 18 14.23 27.96 -7.68
C LEU A 18 14.40 26.70 -6.82
N LEU A 19 15.51 26.60 -6.08
CA LEU A 19 15.73 25.50 -5.14
C LEU A 19 14.71 25.49 -4.00
N LEU A 20 14.35 26.67 -3.48
CA LEU A 20 13.31 26.79 -2.45
C LEU A 20 11.93 26.42 -2.97
N ILE A 21 11.57 26.84 -4.19
CA ILE A 21 10.31 26.46 -4.85
C ILE A 21 10.27 24.95 -5.11
N TYR A 22 11.37 24.36 -5.58
CA TYR A 22 11.46 22.93 -5.82
C TYR A 22 11.32 22.14 -4.51
N PHE A 23 12.05 22.54 -3.46
CA PHE A 23 11.96 21.92 -2.14
C PHE A 23 10.54 22.02 -1.57
N TYR A 24 9.92 23.20 -1.64
CA TYR A 24 8.55 23.41 -1.19
C TYR A 24 7.54 22.57 -2.01
N SER A 25 7.67 22.53 -3.33
CA SER A 25 6.77 21.77 -4.20
C SER A 25 6.92 20.26 -4.03
N SER A 26 8.13 19.77 -3.78
CA SER A 26 8.39 18.34 -3.52
C SER A 26 7.81 17.91 -2.16
N TRP A 27 7.97 18.75 -1.12
CA TRP A 27 7.53 18.42 0.24
C TRP A 27 6.05 18.71 0.50
N PHE A 28 5.53 19.83 -0.03
CA PHE A 28 4.15 20.29 0.18
C PHE A 28 3.24 20.09 -1.02
N GLY A 29 3.78 19.90 -2.22
CA GLY A 29 2.98 19.68 -3.43
C GLY A 29 2.35 18.29 -3.46
N TYR A 30 3.05 17.26 -2.97
CA TYR A 30 2.46 15.94 -2.74
C TYR A 30 2.06 15.82 -1.27
N LYS A 31 0.80 16.15 -0.97
CA LYS A 31 0.21 16.13 0.38
C LYS A 31 0.01 14.69 0.89
N LYS A 32 1.10 13.90 0.97
CA LYS A 32 1.13 12.49 1.39
C LYS A 32 0.33 12.22 2.67
N TRP A 33 0.38 13.17 3.60
CA TRP A 33 -0.29 13.14 4.89
C TRP A 33 -1.83 13.24 4.81
N GLN A 34 -2.38 13.67 3.67
CA GLN A 34 -3.84 13.77 3.48
C GLN A 34 -4.47 12.45 3.06
N TYR A 35 -3.70 11.56 2.43
CA TYR A 35 -4.20 10.34 1.83
C TYR A 35 -3.97 9.14 2.74
N ARG A 36 -4.98 8.27 2.82
CA ARG A 36 -4.87 6.96 3.46
C ARG A 36 -3.74 6.16 2.81
N ARG A 37 -3.02 5.39 3.63
CA ARG A 37 -1.94 4.52 3.22
C ARG A 37 -2.26 3.06 3.50
N ASP A 38 -1.56 2.22 2.76
CA ASP A 38 -1.54 0.78 2.85
C ASP A 38 -0.10 0.28 2.96
N THR A 39 0.13 -0.65 3.88
CA THR A 39 1.38 -1.36 3.98
C THR A 39 1.40 -2.43 2.90
N ARG A 40 2.27 -2.25 1.90
CA ARG A 40 2.31 -3.08 0.68
C ARG A 40 3.14 -4.34 0.88
N GLY A 41 2.60 -5.30 1.63
CA GLY A 41 3.25 -6.62 1.75
C GLY A 41 4.43 -6.68 2.72
N ASN A 42 4.61 -5.67 3.57
CA ASN A 42 5.63 -5.70 4.62
C ASN A 42 4.94 -5.69 5.99
N LYS A 43 4.59 -6.88 6.50
CA LYS A 43 3.90 -6.99 7.79
C LYS A 43 4.68 -6.32 8.92
N GLU A 44 6.00 -6.43 8.87
CA GLU A 44 6.91 -5.87 9.87
C GLU A 44 6.78 -4.33 9.93
N GLU A 45 6.62 -3.64 8.79
CA GLU A 45 6.32 -2.20 8.76
C GLU A 45 4.97 -1.89 9.45
N SER A 46 3.93 -2.70 9.20
CA SER A 46 2.61 -2.52 9.85
C SER A 46 2.69 -2.65 11.38
N ILE A 47 3.52 -3.57 11.87
CA ILE A 47 3.78 -3.78 13.29
C ILE A 47 4.55 -2.59 13.89
N GLU A 48 5.64 -2.16 13.26
CA GLU A 48 6.46 -1.02 13.71
C GLU A 48 5.65 0.27 13.79
N ARG A 49 4.72 0.46 12.85
CA ARG A 49 3.79 1.60 12.82
C ARG A 49 2.68 1.51 13.85
N GLY A 50 2.51 0.37 14.53
CA GLY A 50 1.44 0.14 15.51
C GLY A 50 0.05 0.04 14.90
N VAL A 51 -0.05 -0.35 13.62
CA VAL A 51 -1.32 -0.45 12.88
C VAL A 51 -1.72 -1.89 12.58
N PHE A 52 -0.82 -2.85 12.75
CA PHE A 52 -1.12 -4.27 12.63
C PHE A 52 -2.24 -4.70 13.59
N VAL A 53 -3.18 -5.51 13.07
CA VAL A 53 -4.30 -6.03 13.87
C VAL A 53 -4.18 -7.55 14.05
N LYS A 54 -4.12 -8.30 12.95
CA LYS A 54 -3.99 -9.76 13.00
C LYS A 54 -3.51 -10.36 11.68
N ASP A 55 -2.91 -11.54 11.77
CA ASP A 55 -2.61 -12.40 10.62
C ASP A 55 -3.89 -13.03 10.06
N LEU A 56 -3.92 -13.21 8.74
CA LEU A 56 -4.96 -13.99 8.05
C LEU A 56 -4.42 -15.38 7.68
N VAL A 57 -5.34 -16.32 7.45
CA VAL A 57 -4.97 -17.66 7.01
C VAL A 57 -4.86 -17.67 5.50
N CYS A 58 -3.71 -18.12 5.00
CA CYS A 58 -3.43 -18.29 3.58
C CYS A 58 -3.34 -19.78 3.23
N LYS A 59 -4.02 -20.19 2.16
CA LYS A 59 -3.86 -21.51 1.54
C LYS A 59 -3.53 -21.35 0.08
N GLU A 60 -2.33 -21.77 -0.29
CA GLU A 60 -1.79 -21.64 -1.63
C GLU A 60 -2.10 -22.92 -2.44
N PHE A 61 -2.53 -22.75 -3.70
CA PHE A 61 -2.84 -23.83 -4.63
C PHE A 61 -2.13 -23.52 -5.95
N PHE A 62 -1.13 -24.33 -6.29
CA PHE A 62 -0.31 -24.13 -7.48
C PHE A 62 -0.63 -25.16 -8.54
N GLU A 63 -0.58 -24.75 -9.81
CA GLU A 63 -0.64 -25.66 -10.95
C GLU A 63 0.75 -26.18 -11.35
N LYS A 64 1.82 -25.49 -10.91
CA LYS A 64 3.22 -25.82 -11.23
C LYS A 64 4.05 -25.92 -9.95
N GLU A 65 5.06 -26.79 -9.94
CA GLU A 65 6.09 -26.81 -8.88
C GLU A 65 6.96 -25.55 -8.97
N ILE A 66 6.49 -24.46 -8.38
CA ILE A 66 7.21 -23.19 -8.28
C ILE A 66 7.38 -22.88 -6.80
N SER A 67 8.63 -22.69 -6.39
CA SER A 67 8.95 -22.26 -5.02
C SER A 67 8.71 -20.77 -4.87
N ILE A 68 7.52 -20.37 -4.46
CA ILE A 68 7.25 -18.96 -4.11
C ILE A 68 7.73 -18.66 -2.69
N LYS A 69 8.09 -17.40 -2.43
CA LYS A 69 8.23 -16.94 -1.03
C LYS A 69 6.91 -17.16 -0.30
N LYS A 70 6.99 -17.40 1.01
CA LYS A 70 5.80 -17.55 1.86
C LYS A 70 4.92 -16.29 1.76
N PHE A 71 3.75 -16.43 1.14
CA PHE A 71 2.81 -15.34 0.99
C PHE A 71 2.19 -14.96 2.35
N LYS A 72 2.17 -13.66 2.64
CA LYS A 72 1.54 -13.12 3.85
C LYS A 72 0.31 -12.29 3.49
N ALA A 73 -0.75 -12.46 4.28
CA ALA A 73 -1.90 -11.57 4.31
C ALA A 73 -2.26 -11.26 5.77
N TYR A 74 -2.67 -10.02 6.02
CA TYR A 74 -3.01 -9.55 7.36
C TYR A 74 -4.01 -8.40 7.30
N ILE A 75 -4.65 -8.12 8.43
CA ILE A 75 -5.48 -6.94 8.61
C ILE A 75 -4.67 -5.89 9.37
N GLU A 76 -4.76 -4.65 8.91
CA GLU A 76 -4.24 -3.48 9.59
C GLU A 76 -5.29 -2.38 9.72
N ARG A 77 -5.06 -1.47 10.67
CA ARG A 77 -5.80 -0.22 10.77
C ARG A 77 -5.36 0.70 9.64
N GLY A 78 -6.32 1.38 9.03
CA GLY A 78 -6.05 2.47 8.11
C GLY A 78 -5.26 3.56 8.81
N TYR A 79 -4.28 4.12 8.11
CA TYR A 79 -3.44 5.19 8.64
C TYR A 79 -3.08 6.19 7.56
N LYS A 80 -2.50 7.31 7.99
CA LYS A 80 -1.86 8.32 7.16
C LYS A 80 -0.48 8.60 7.70
N TYR A 81 0.40 9.14 6.84
CA TYR A 81 1.65 9.71 7.31
C TYR A 81 1.38 10.98 8.12
N GLY A 82 2.27 11.26 9.08
CA GLY A 82 2.25 12.52 9.80
C GLY A 82 2.59 13.69 8.88
N TYR A 83 2.13 14.88 9.27
CA TYR A 83 2.15 16.07 8.43
C TYR A 83 3.55 16.43 7.89
N PHE A 84 4.60 16.15 8.66
CA PHE A 84 5.99 16.50 8.32
C PHE A 84 6.92 15.30 8.12
N SER A 85 6.45 14.06 8.31
CA SER A 85 7.30 12.87 8.20
C SER A 85 6.50 11.60 7.89
N GLU A 86 7.00 10.81 6.95
CA GLU A 86 6.50 9.46 6.67
C GLU A 86 6.87 8.42 7.73
N ASN A 87 7.80 8.75 8.62
CA ASN A 87 8.15 7.92 9.79
C ASN A 87 7.13 8.09 10.93
N THR A 88 6.34 9.17 10.90
CA THR A 88 5.22 9.34 11.83
C THR A 88 3.96 8.75 11.25
N THR A 89 3.25 7.95 12.04
CA THR A 89 1.98 7.32 11.68
C THR A 89 0.83 7.98 12.43
N ARG A 90 -0.27 8.25 11.72
CA ARG A 90 -1.54 8.68 12.31
C ARG A 90 -2.62 7.67 11.95
N VAL A 91 -3.12 6.94 12.94
CA VAL A 91 -4.23 6.00 12.77
C VAL A 91 -5.49 6.76 12.35
N LEU A 92 -6.29 6.16 11.48
CA LEU A 92 -7.54 6.74 11.02
C LEU A 92 -8.67 6.36 11.97
N ASP A 93 -9.06 7.32 12.81
CA ASP A 93 -10.22 7.21 13.69
C ASP A 93 -11.47 7.86 13.05
N GLY A 94 -12.65 7.30 13.31
CA GLY A 94 -13.93 7.85 12.84
C GLY A 94 -14.26 7.64 11.35
N PHE A 95 -13.49 6.81 10.64
CA PHE A 95 -13.80 6.42 9.27
C PHE A 95 -14.81 5.27 9.25
N ASN A 96 -15.72 5.26 8.27
CA ASN A 96 -16.70 4.19 8.10
C ASN A 96 -16.05 2.81 7.89
N PHE A 97 -14.86 2.77 7.27
CA PHE A 97 -14.09 1.55 7.00
C PHE A 97 -12.67 1.71 7.55
N PRO A 98 -12.46 1.62 8.88
CA PRO A 98 -11.19 1.99 9.51
C PRO A 98 -10.11 0.91 9.35
N TYR A 99 -10.41 -0.25 8.77
CA TYR A 99 -9.45 -1.34 8.57
C TYR A 99 -9.22 -1.63 7.10
N GLN A 100 -8.18 -2.40 6.79
CA GLN A 100 -7.89 -2.87 5.44
C GLN A 100 -7.16 -4.21 5.45
N ILE A 101 -7.32 -4.96 4.36
CA ILE A 101 -6.55 -6.16 4.10
C ILE A 101 -5.30 -5.79 3.32
N SER A 102 -4.15 -6.18 3.86
CA SER A 102 -2.84 -6.01 3.23
C SER A 102 -2.28 -7.38 2.86
N VAL A 103 -1.76 -7.47 1.65
CA VAL A 103 -1.19 -8.70 1.06
C VAL A 103 0.20 -8.40 0.50
N ASP A 104 1.02 -9.43 0.38
CA ASP A 104 2.24 -9.35 -0.43
C ASP A 104 1.89 -8.99 -1.87
N GLN A 105 2.65 -8.07 -2.49
CA GLN A 105 2.38 -7.63 -3.86
C GLN A 105 3.27 -8.28 -4.91
N LEU A 106 4.51 -8.60 -4.55
CA LEU A 106 5.53 -9.08 -5.49
C LEU A 106 6.53 -10.00 -4.80
N ASP A 107 6.88 -11.09 -5.46
CA ASP A 107 8.09 -11.88 -5.21
C ASP A 107 9.08 -11.61 -6.35
N ILE A 108 10.01 -10.68 -6.11
CA ILE A 108 10.98 -10.21 -7.11
C ILE A 108 11.91 -11.34 -7.54
N SER A 109 12.23 -12.28 -6.63
CA SER A 109 13.14 -13.38 -6.95
C SER A 109 12.59 -14.33 -8.02
N ASN A 110 11.27 -14.39 -8.17
CA ASN A 110 10.59 -15.30 -9.07
C ASN A 110 9.76 -14.59 -10.16
N ASP A 111 9.82 -13.26 -10.25
CA ASP A 111 8.97 -12.44 -11.13
C ASP A 111 7.46 -12.77 -11.01
N ILE A 112 7.01 -12.92 -9.75
CA ILE A 112 5.62 -13.28 -9.41
C ILE A 112 4.89 -12.10 -8.80
N TYR A 113 3.72 -11.78 -9.35
CA TYR A 113 2.81 -10.75 -8.86
C TYR A 113 1.60 -11.40 -8.22
N PHE A 114 1.13 -10.80 -7.14
CA PHE A 114 -0.10 -11.21 -6.48
C PHE A 114 -1.20 -10.20 -6.78
N SER A 115 -2.31 -10.66 -7.34
CA SER A 115 -3.43 -9.80 -7.73
C SER A 115 -4.72 -10.32 -7.11
N ILE A 116 -5.53 -9.43 -6.54
CA ILE A 116 -6.84 -9.81 -6.02
C ILE A 116 -7.78 -10.12 -7.20
N ASP A 117 -8.35 -11.33 -7.20
CA ASP A 117 -9.39 -11.73 -8.14
C ASP A 117 -10.74 -11.22 -7.66
N TYR A 118 -11.19 -10.11 -8.25
CA TYR A 118 -12.45 -9.46 -7.90
C TYR A 118 -13.67 -10.35 -8.18
N ASN A 119 -13.65 -11.12 -9.27
CA ASN A 119 -14.80 -11.92 -9.69
C ASN A 119 -15.02 -13.09 -8.73
N ARG A 120 -13.95 -13.79 -8.35
CA ARG A 120 -14.04 -14.88 -7.36
C ARG A 120 -14.29 -14.36 -5.94
N SER A 121 -13.86 -13.14 -5.63
CA SER A 121 -14.05 -12.51 -4.32
C SER A 121 -15.37 -11.74 -4.20
N LYS A 122 -16.29 -11.87 -5.18
CA LYS A 122 -17.53 -11.08 -5.20
C LYS A 122 -18.43 -11.33 -3.97
N GLY A 123 -18.51 -12.57 -3.47
CA GLY A 123 -19.28 -12.91 -2.27
C GLY A 123 -18.78 -12.21 -1.01
N LEU A 124 -17.45 -12.05 -0.89
CA LEU A 124 -16.85 -11.16 0.08
C LEU A 124 -17.31 -9.73 -0.20
N ILE A 125 -17.08 -9.21 -1.41
CA ILE A 125 -17.17 -7.79 -1.77
C ILE A 125 -18.59 -7.20 -1.74
N ASP A 126 -19.61 -7.98 -2.09
CA ASP A 126 -21.01 -7.53 -2.10
C ASP A 126 -21.58 -7.33 -0.68
N ASN A 127 -20.77 -7.54 0.36
CA ASN A 127 -21.16 -7.30 1.74
C ASN A 127 -21.00 -5.81 2.11
N ASN A 128 -22.05 -5.20 2.66
CA ASN A 128 -22.10 -3.80 3.13
C ASN A 128 -21.01 -3.41 4.17
N ASN A 129 -20.18 -4.36 4.58
CA ASN A 129 -19.09 -4.19 5.53
C ASN A 129 -17.71 -4.03 4.89
N LEU A 130 -17.61 -3.96 3.56
CA LEU A 130 -16.38 -3.56 2.89
C LEU A 130 -16.58 -2.59 1.72
N ILE A 131 -15.48 -1.99 1.26
CA ILE A 131 -15.38 -1.31 -0.03
C ILE A 131 -14.03 -1.63 -0.67
N THR A 132 -13.97 -1.63 -2.00
CA THR A 132 -12.71 -1.82 -2.74
C THR A 132 -12.26 -0.52 -3.39
N SER A 133 -10.95 -0.26 -3.41
CA SER A 133 -10.36 0.82 -4.22
C SER A 133 -8.99 0.38 -4.69
N HIS A 134 -8.75 0.38 -6.00
CA HIS A 134 -7.44 0.19 -6.61
C HIS A 134 -6.55 -0.81 -5.86
N PHE A 135 -6.97 -2.08 -5.83
CA PHE A 135 -6.24 -3.22 -5.23
C PHE A 135 -6.23 -3.30 -3.70
N VAL A 136 -6.99 -2.46 -3.00
CA VAL A 136 -7.15 -2.52 -1.54
C VAL A 136 -8.59 -2.83 -1.17
N ILE A 137 -8.76 -3.71 -0.18
CA ILE A 137 -10.05 -4.03 0.44
C ILE A 137 -10.10 -3.35 1.80
N TYR A 138 -11.07 -2.47 1.99
CA TYR A 138 -11.30 -1.77 3.26
C TYR A 138 -12.45 -2.40 4.02
N LEU A 139 -12.30 -2.55 5.33
CA LEU A 139 -13.28 -3.24 6.18
C LEU A 139 -13.84 -2.29 7.25
N LYS A 140 -15.13 -2.44 7.57
CA LYS A 140 -15.75 -1.76 8.72
C LYS A 140 -15.26 -2.32 10.06
N GLU A 141 -15.17 -3.63 10.12
CA GLU A 141 -14.69 -4.38 11.27
C GLU A 141 -13.38 -5.10 10.89
N PRO A 142 -12.50 -5.43 11.85
CA PRO A 142 -11.26 -6.15 11.57
C PRO A 142 -11.53 -7.65 11.31
N THR A 143 -12.63 -7.95 10.62
CA THR A 143 -13.10 -9.30 10.32
C THR A 143 -13.87 -9.30 9.01
N PHE A 144 -13.86 -10.39 8.28
CA PHE A 144 -14.73 -10.58 7.13
C PHE A 144 -15.26 -12.01 7.06
N LYS A 145 -16.40 -12.18 6.39
CA LYS A 145 -16.99 -13.49 6.10
C LYS A 145 -16.71 -13.80 4.65
N ASP A 146 -16.39 -15.06 4.35
CA ASP A 146 -15.99 -15.58 3.03
C ASP A 146 -14.47 -15.50 2.77
N THR A 147 -14.06 -15.92 1.57
CA THR A 147 -12.67 -16.07 1.13
C THR A 147 -12.31 -14.99 0.13
N LEU A 148 -11.18 -14.34 0.36
CA LEU A 148 -10.50 -13.50 -0.61
C LEU A 148 -9.63 -14.39 -1.49
N PHE A 149 -9.79 -14.26 -2.81
CA PHE A 149 -8.99 -14.96 -3.80
C PHE A 149 -7.91 -14.05 -4.35
N VAL A 150 -6.68 -14.54 -4.35
CA VAL A 150 -5.51 -13.84 -4.90
C VAL A 150 -4.89 -14.73 -5.96
N ASP A 151 -4.82 -14.24 -7.19
CA ASP A 151 -4.13 -14.89 -8.29
C ASP A 151 -2.62 -14.73 -8.15
N ILE A 152 -1.90 -15.80 -8.50
CA ILE A 152 -0.44 -15.83 -8.59
C ILE A 152 -0.09 -15.70 -10.07
N ILE A 153 0.44 -14.54 -10.46
CA ILE A 153 0.71 -14.21 -11.86
C ILE A 153 2.21 -14.28 -12.10
N TYR A 154 2.64 -15.11 -13.05
CA TYR A 154 4.03 -15.26 -13.45
C TYR A 154 4.31 -14.49 -14.74
N ASN A 155 5.43 -13.75 -14.78
CA ASN A 155 5.87 -12.96 -15.94
C ASN A 155 4.78 -12.02 -16.51
N ASN A 156 3.83 -11.56 -15.68
CA ASN A 156 2.70 -10.71 -16.09
C ASN A 156 1.77 -11.31 -17.17
N ILE A 157 1.78 -12.62 -17.38
CA ILE A 157 1.03 -13.25 -18.49
C ILE A 157 0.06 -14.31 -17.97
N ASP A 158 0.54 -15.30 -17.23
CA ASP A 158 -0.25 -16.47 -16.84
C ASP A 158 -0.53 -16.48 -15.34
N THR A 159 -1.79 -16.74 -14.97
CA THR A 159 -2.13 -17.19 -13.62
C THR A 159 -1.64 -18.63 -13.47
N ILE A 160 -0.69 -18.85 -12.56
CA ILE A 160 -0.05 -20.16 -12.31
C ILE A 160 -0.57 -20.83 -11.02
N GLY A 161 -1.47 -20.15 -10.32
CA GLY A 161 -2.05 -20.63 -9.08
C GLY A 161 -2.95 -19.60 -8.42
N ILE A 162 -3.58 -20.02 -7.33
CA ILE A 162 -4.46 -19.18 -6.52
C ILE A 162 -4.11 -19.30 -5.05
N ILE A 163 -4.29 -18.22 -4.30
CA ILE A 163 -4.19 -18.18 -2.85
C ILE A 163 -5.56 -17.84 -2.31
N LYS A 164 -6.05 -18.68 -1.40
CA LYS A 164 -7.25 -18.44 -0.61
C LYS A 164 -6.84 -17.79 0.69
N VAL A 165 -7.34 -16.57 0.92
CA VAL A 165 -7.14 -15.81 2.15
C VAL A 165 -8.47 -15.73 2.89
N PHE A 166 -8.48 -16.12 4.16
CA PHE A 166 -9.71 -16.10 4.96
C PHE A 166 -9.42 -15.78 6.42
N ASP A 167 -10.44 -15.24 7.07
CA ASP A 167 -10.44 -14.97 8.50
C ASP A 167 -10.89 -16.22 9.28
N LYS A 168 -10.27 -16.49 10.42
CA LYS A 168 -10.53 -17.70 11.22
C LYS A 168 -11.51 -17.43 12.36
#